data_AF-A0A0S8FYC7-F1
#
_entry.id   AF-A0A0S8FYC7-F1
#
_cell.length_a   1.000
_cell.length_b   1.000
_cell.length_c   1.000
_cell.angle_alpha   90.00
_cell.angle_beta   90.00
_cell.angle_gamma   90.00
#
_symmetry.space_group_name_H-M   'P 1'
#
loop_
_entity.id
_entity.type
_entity.pdbx_description
1 polymer ?
#
loop_
_entity_poly.entity_id
_entity_poly.type
_entity_poly.pdbx_seq_one_letter_code
_entity_poly.pdbx_strand_id
1 'polypeptide(L)'
;MRFHAARSEIFLCFVIAGCATRAPQEMPPPETATAEPQPVLEVEPAEPDAAPIPEPAPVIEARLPVRVCAGGDVLLGNNLDTLWAGRASERLGRRVDPFPDPDSLLAPLRPLVPDADVVLLNIEGAIGEGPAPNKCRPGSTTCYSFRQPIDVARSLGRFAEPATVVGNVANNHAMDAGLEGFNATIRHLVESNVRPTGNDTLPTLVVAPSGRDTVAVLGFSTFR
;
A
#
# COMPACT_ATOMS: atom_id res chain seq x y z
N MET A 1 -31.30 -12.76 -43.47
CA MET A 1 -30.11 -12.96 -42.60
C MET A 1 -30.42 -12.33 -41.25
N ARG A 2 -30.43 -13.12 -40.17
CA ARG A 2 -30.78 -12.68 -38.81
C ARG A 2 -29.52 -12.19 -38.09
N PHE A 3 -29.46 -10.91 -37.72
CA PHE A 3 -28.43 -10.40 -36.82
C PHE A 3 -28.73 -10.87 -35.40
N HIS A 4 -27.83 -11.68 -34.83
CA HIS A 4 -27.85 -11.99 -33.40
C HIS A 4 -27.18 -10.82 -32.66
N ALA A 5 -27.96 -10.14 -31.82
CA ALA A 5 -27.43 -9.19 -30.86
C ALA A 5 -26.67 -9.97 -29.77
N ALA A 6 -25.35 -9.83 -29.73
CA ALA A 6 -24.56 -10.30 -28.60
C ALA A 6 -24.82 -9.37 -27.42
N ARG A 7 -25.42 -9.90 -26.36
CA ARG A 7 -25.53 -9.22 -25.06
C ARG A 7 -24.17 -9.26 -24.40
N SER A 8 -23.49 -8.12 -24.31
CA SER A 8 -22.29 -7.97 -23.50
C SER A 8 -22.70 -7.86 -22.05
N GLU A 9 -22.57 -8.95 -21.29
CA GLU A 9 -22.69 -8.91 -19.83
C GLU A 9 -21.43 -8.28 -19.26
N ILE A 10 -21.60 -7.16 -18.56
CA ILE A 10 -20.53 -6.49 -17.81
C ILE A 10 -20.30 -7.31 -16.55
N PHE A 11 -19.19 -8.05 -16.51
CA PHE A 11 -18.74 -8.74 -15.31
C PHE A 11 -18.06 -7.72 -14.39
N LEU A 12 -18.81 -7.21 -13.42
CA LEU A 12 -18.30 -6.33 -12.36
C LEU A 12 -17.60 -7.19 -11.31
N CYS A 13 -16.27 -7.30 -11.41
CA CYS A 13 -15.45 -7.95 -10.39
C CYS A 13 -15.29 -7.01 -9.18
N PHE A 14 -16.08 -7.23 -8.13
CA PHE A 14 -15.77 -6.71 -6.80
C PHE A 14 -14.61 -7.52 -6.21
N VAL A 15 -13.44 -6.90 -6.02
CA VAL A 15 -12.40 -7.45 -5.17
C VAL A 15 -12.76 -7.08 -3.73
N ILE A 16 -13.41 -8.00 -3.02
CA ILE A 16 -13.62 -7.90 -1.58
C ILE A 16 -12.31 -8.34 -0.92
N ALA A 17 -11.62 -7.40 -0.26
CA ALA A 17 -10.49 -7.73 0.61
C ALA A 17 -11.04 -8.43 1.87
N GLY A 18 -11.05 -9.76 1.87
CA GLY A 18 -11.38 -10.56 3.04
C GLY A 18 -10.14 -10.78 3.90
N CYS A 19 -10.14 -10.28 5.13
CA CYS A 19 -9.18 -10.70 6.16
C CYS A 19 -9.57 -12.13 6.60
N ALA A 20 -8.77 -13.13 6.23
CA ALA A 20 -8.93 -14.49 6.73
C ALA A 20 -8.17 -14.65 8.05
N THR A 21 -8.89 -14.74 9.17
CA THR A 21 -8.36 -15.28 10.42
C THR A 21 -8.61 -16.79 10.45
N ARG A 22 -7.53 -17.57 10.58
CA ARG A 22 -7.63 -19.03 10.71
C ARG A 22 -8.14 -19.35 12.11
N ALA A 23 -9.29 -20.01 12.21
CA ALA A 23 -9.78 -20.56 13.48
C ALA A 23 -8.84 -21.68 13.99
N PRO A 24 -8.58 -21.79 15.30
CA PRO A 24 -7.80 -22.90 15.86
C PRO A 24 -8.53 -24.23 15.62
N GLN A 25 -7.80 -25.25 15.17
CA GLN A 25 -8.32 -26.61 15.11
C GLN A 25 -8.25 -27.24 16.51
N GLU A 26 -9.37 -27.82 16.94
CA GLU A 26 -9.48 -28.59 18.17
C GLU A 26 -8.79 -29.95 17.97
N MET A 27 -7.86 -30.30 18.86
CA MET A 27 -7.20 -31.61 18.84
C MET A 27 -8.12 -32.67 19.47
N PRO A 28 -8.15 -33.91 18.94
CA PRO A 28 -8.89 -34.99 19.56
C PRO A 28 -8.29 -35.39 20.91
N PRO A 29 -9.11 -35.89 21.85
CA PRO A 29 -8.65 -36.32 23.17
C PRO A 29 -7.72 -37.54 23.06
N PRO A 30 -6.77 -37.70 24.00
CA PRO A 30 -5.85 -38.83 23.98
C PRO A 30 -6.59 -40.14 24.28
N GLU A 31 -6.22 -41.17 23.52
CA GLU A 31 -6.73 -42.53 23.66
C GLU A 31 -6.12 -43.17 24.91
N THR A 32 -6.96 -43.64 25.83
CA THR A 32 -6.54 -44.33 27.05
C THR A 32 -6.03 -45.73 26.73
N ALA A 33 -4.72 -45.91 26.74
CA ALA A 33 -4.10 -47.22 26.78
C ALA A 33 -4.05 -47.74 28.22
N THR A 34 -4.70 -48.87 28.49
CA THR A 34 -4.56 -49.64 29.73
C THR A 34 -3.22 -50.37 29.73
N ALA A 35 -2.29 -49.97 30.58
CA ALA A 35 -1.06 -50.69 30.85
C ALA A 35 -1.24 -51.64 32.05
N GLU A 36 -0.83 -52.90 31.89
CA GLU A 36 -0.79 -53.91 32.96
C GLU A 36 0.30 -53.57 34.01
N PRO A 37 0.12 -53.95 35.28
CA PRO A 37 1.05 -53.60 36.35
C PRO A 37 2.30 -54.49 36.32
N GLN A 38 3.48 -53.86 36.28
CA GLN A 38 4.77 -54.51 36.51
C GLN A 38 5.13 -54.58 38.00
N PRO A 39 6.00 -55.53 38.42
CA PRO A 39 6.33 -55.73 39.83
C PRO A 39 7.16 -54.56 40.35
N VAL A 40 6.80 -54.07 41.53
CA VAL A 40 7.47 -52.97 42.22
C VAL A 40 8.79 -53.49 42.81
N LEU A 41 9.92 -53.03 42.28
CA LEU A 41 11.20 -53.14 42.97
C LEU A 41 11.24 -52.04 44.04
N GLU A 42 11.53 -52.41 45.28
CA GLU A 42 11.63 -51.49 46.41
C GLU A 42 12.91 -50.66 46.25
N VAL A 43 12.75 -49.37 45.94
CA VAL A 43 13.86 -48.41 45.79
C VAL A 43 14.04 -47.66 47.10
N GLU A 44 15.25 -47.71 47.65
CA GLU A 44 15.68 -46.96 48.83
C GLU A 44 15.42 -45.44 48.64
N PRO A 45 15.00 -44.70 49.68
CA PRO A 45 14.65 -43.30 49.52
C PRO A 45 15.91 -42.46 49.29
N ALA A 46 16.08 -41.98 48.06
CA ALA A 46 17.04 -40.94 47.75
C ALA A 46 16.63 -39.64 48.46
N GLU A 47 17.62 -38.94 49.03
CA GLU A 47 17.43 -37.60 49.59
C GLU A 47 16.80 -36.67 48.53
N PRO A 48 15.89 -35.76 48.91
CA PRO A 48 15.22 -34.90 47.95
C PRO A 48 16.24 -33.93 47.35
N ASP A 49 16.73 -34.27 46.17
CA ASP A 49 17.45 -33.34 45.31
C ASP A 49 16.53 -32.15 45.06
N ALA A 50 16.93 -30.98 45.56
CA ALA A 50 16.20 -29.75 45.37
C ALA A 50 16.25 -29.41 43.89
N ALA A 51 15.24 -29.90 43.14
CA ALA A 51 15.12 -29.65 41.72
C ALA A 51 15.31 -28.15 41.47
N PRO A 52 16.20 -27.74 40.55
CA PRO A 52 16.39 -26.34 40.25
C PRO A 52 15.05 -25.75 39.84
N ILE A 53 14.68 -24.65 40.51
CA ILE A 53 13.46 -23.91 40.20
C ILE A 53 13.52 -23.58 38.70
N PRO A 54 12.52 -24.00 37.89
CA PRO A 54 12.54 -23.72 36.47
C PRO A 54 12.63 -22.21 36.28
N GLU A 55 13.64 -21.78 35.53
CA GLU A 55 13.81 -20.38 35.16
C GLU A 55 12.54 -19.92 34.44
N PRO A 56 11.97 -18.76 34.80
CA PRO A 56 10.72 -18.31 34.19
C PRO A 56 10.89 -18.26 32.67
N ALA A 57 9.98 -18.89 31.96
CA ALA A 57 9.97 -18.86 30.50
C ALA A 57 10.03 -17.40 30.02
N PRO A 58 10.80 -17.09 28.96
CA PRO A 58 10.91 -15.72 28.49
C PRO A 58 9.53 -15.17 28.20
N VAL A 59 9.19 -14.05 28.85
CA VAL A 59 7.96 -13.33 28.58
C VAL A 59 8.09 -12.80 27.15
N ILE A 60 7.43 -13.46 26.20
CA ILE A 60 7.29 -12.91 24.86
C ILE A 60 6.29 -11.76 24.98
N GLU A 61 6.80 -10.54 25.12
CA GLU A 61 5.97 -9.33 25.03
C GLU A 61 5.18 -9.38 23.71
N ALA A 62 3.86 -9.24 23.81
CA ALA A 62 3.00 -9.22 22.63
C ALA A 62 3.41 -8.04 21.73
N ARG A 63 3.87 -8.34 20.51
CA ARG A 63 4.16 -7.31 19.50
C ARG A 63 2.85 -6.64 19.09
N LEU A 64 2.81 -5.30 19.13
CA LEU A 64 1.73 -4.56 18.51
C LEU A 64 1.76 -4.80 16.99
N PRO A 65 0.61 -5.04 16.34
CA PRO A 65 0.56 -5.27 14.91
C PRO A 65 0.93 -4.00 14.14
N VAL A 66 1.72 -4.15 13.07
CA VAL A 66 1.96 -3.05 12.10
C VAL A 66 0.78 -2.95 11.14
N ARG A 67 0.22 -1.76 10.99
CA ARG A 67 -0.94 -1.47 10.15
C ARG A 67 -0.51 -0.82 8.85
N VAL A 68 -0.76 -1.52 7.75
CA VAL A 68 -0.48 -1.05 6.40
C VAL A 68 -1.80 -0.80 5.67
N CYS A 69 -2.02 0.43 5.22
CA CYS A 69 -3.11 0.78 4.32
C CYS A 69 -2.56 0.93 2.90
N ALA A 70 -3.28 0.42 1.90
CA ALA A 70 -2.85 0.50 0.51
C ALA A 70 -3.94 1.14 -0.36
N GLY A 71 -3.55 2.14 -1.14
CA GLY A 71 -4.34 2.74 -2.21
C GLY A 71 -3.75 2.35 -3.58
N GLY A 72 -4.61 2.42 -4.61
CA GLY A 72 -4.18 2.19 -6.00
C GLY A 72 -3.50 3.42 -6.61
N ASP A 73 -3.76 3.62 -7.90
CA ASP A 73 -3.19 4.69 -8.70
C ASP A 73 -3.67 6.07 -8.22
N VAL A 74 -2.71 6.93 -7.92
CA VAL A 74 -2.90 8.30 -7.47
C VAL A 74 -2.56 9.26 -8.60
N LEU A 75 -3.62 9.87 -9.14
CA LEU A 75 -3.55 10.94 -10.12
C LEU A 75 -4.44 12.12 -9.66
N LEU A 76 -3.87 13.03 -8.88
CA LEU A 76 -4.55 14.19 -8.28
C LEU A 76 -4.43 15.43 -9.18
N GLY A 77 -5.09 15.35 -10.34
CA GLY A 77 -5.03 16.36 -11.39
C GLY A 77 -3.96 16.05 -12.44
N ASN A 78 -4.18 16.46 -13.69
CA ASN A 78 -3.22 16.24 -14.77
C ASN A 78 -3.34 17.27 -15.90
N ASN A 79 -2.25 17.50 -16.61
CA ASN A 79 -2.14 18.43 -17.73
C ASN A 79 -2.91 18.03 -19.01
N LEU A 80 -3.76 17.01 -18.98
CA LEU A 80 -4.60 16.61 -20.11
C LEU A 80 -5.99 17.25 -20.01
N ASP A 81 -6.52 17.59 -21.18
CA ASP A 81 -7.87 18.09 -21.46
C ASP A 81 -8.64 18.65 -20.24
N THR A 82 -8.51 19.96 -20.00
CA THR A 82 -9.24 20.65 -18.93
C THR A 82 -10.68 21.03 -19.30
N LEU A 83 -11.16 20.65 -20.50
CA LEU A 83 -12.51 20.98 -20.96
C LEU A 83 -13.60 20.33 -20.10
N TRP A 84 -13.29 19.22 -19.41
CA TRP A 84 -14.21 18.60 -18.46
C TRP A 84 -14.62 19.58 -17.35
N ALA A 85 -13.70 20.46 -16.91
CA ALA A 85 -13.96 21.41 -15.82
C ALA A 85 -14.95 22.49 -16.26
N GLY A 86 -14.90 22.91 -17.52
CA GLY A 86 -15.90 23.80 -18.13
C GLY A 86 -17.28 23.15 -18.15
N ARG A 87 -17.39 21.93 -18.70
CA ARG A 87 -18.66 21.18 -18.75
C ARG A 87 -19.22 20.89 -17.35
N ALA A 88 -18.35 20.57 -16.39
CA ALA A 88 -18.74 20.35 -15.00
C ALA A 88 -19.24 21.66 -14.36
N SER A 89 -18.58 22.79 -14.63
CA SER A 89 -18.99 24.09 -14.13
C SER A 89 -20.37 24.51 -14.63
N GLU A 90 -20.63 24.32 -15.93
CA GLU A 90 -21.94 24.56 -16.54
C GLU A 90 -23.02 23.69 -15.90
N ARG A 91 -22.77 22.38 -15.76
CA ARG A 91 -23.72 21.43 -15.17
C ARG A 91 -24.03 21.73 -13.70
N LEU A 92 -23.02 22.13 -12.93
CA LEU A 92 -23.14 22.35 -11.49
C LEU A 92 -23.55 23.78 -11.12
N GLY A 93 -23.62 24.71 -12.08
CA GLY A 93 -23.93 26.11 -11.82
C GLY A 93 -22.92 26.82 -10.93
N ARG A 94 -21.70 26.29 -10.79
CA ARG A 94 -20.60 26.85 -10.00
C ARG A 94 -19.27 26.58 -10.69
N ARG A 95 -18.27 27.44 -10.45
CA ARG A 95 -16.90 27.21 -10.95
C ARG A 95 -16.33 25.90 -10.38
N VAL A 96 -15.76 25.10 -11.27
CA VAL A 96 -14.96 23.90 -10.97
C VAL A 96 -13.58 24.16 -11.54
N ASP A 97 -12.56 24.15 -10.68
CA ASP A 97 -11.19 24.30 -11.14
C ASP A 97 -10.70 22.99 -11.78
N PRO A 98 -10.00 23.05 -12.92
CA PRO A 98 -9.49 21.87 -13.61
C PRO A 98 -8.37 21.16 -12.82
N PHE A 99 -7.78 21.86 -11.86
CA PHE A 99 -6.80 21.36 -10.91
C PHE A 99 -7.27 21.77 -9.52
N PRO A 100 -8.23 21.05 -8.92
CA PRO A 100 -8.61 21.34 -7.54
C PRO A 100 -7.41 21.14 -6.62
N ASP A 101 -7.40 21.87 -5.51
CA ASP A 101 -6.40 21.71 -4.45
C ASP A 101 -6.31 20.22 -4.05
N PRO A 102 -5.13 19.56 -4.17
CA PRO A 102 -4.97 18.15 -3.84
C PRO A 102 -5.40 17.83 -2.38
N ASP A 103 -5.27 18.78 -1.45
CA ASP A 103 -5.75 18.60 -0.07
C ASP A 103 -7.27 18.40 -0.03
N SER A 104 -8.02 19.07 -0.91
CA SER A 104 -9.49 18.93 -0.99
C SER A 104 -9.91 17.57 -1.54
N LEU A 105 -9.12 16.99 -2.45
CA LEU A 105 -9.36 15.66 -3.00
C LEU A 105 -9.05 14.54 -1.99
N LEU A 106 -8.01 14.76 -1.17
CA LEU A 106 -7.56 13.80 -0.17
C LEU A 106 -8.36 13.88 1.15
N ALA A 107 -8.96 15.02 1.48
CA ALA A 107 -9.68 15.22 2.74
C ALA A 107 -10.73 14.14 3.04
N PRO A 108 -11.58 13.69 2.10
CA PRO A 108 -12.55 12.62 2.35
C PRO A 108 -11.94 11.25 2.63
N LEU A 109 -10.68 11.03 2.24
CA LEU A 109 -9.98 9.75 2.41
C LEU A 109 -9.27 9.66 3.77
N ARG A 110 -9.07 10.78 4.49
CA ARG A 110 -8.31 10.80 5.75
C ARG A 110 -8.89 9.84 6.80
N PRO A 111 -10.23 9.75 6.97
CA PRO A 111 -10.83 8.82 7.92
C PRO A 111 -10.65 7.34 7.56
N LEU A 112 -10.11 6.99 6.39
CA LEU A 112 -9.87 5.61 5.97
C LEU A 112 -8.51 5.06 6.41
N VAL A 113 -7.58 5.93 6.81
CA VAL A 113 -6.22 5.57 7.26
C VAL A 113 -5.88 6.11 8.67
N PRO A 114 -6.84 6.20 9.62
CA PRO A 114 -6.67 6.97 10.85
C PRO A 114 -5.65 6.36 11.82
N ASP A 115 -5.35 5.07 11.67
CA ASP A 115 -4.44 4.29 12.50
C ASP A 115 -3.42 3.52 11.65
N ALA A 116 -3.11 4.00 10.45
CA ALA A 116 -2.05 3.43 9.64
C ALA A 116 -0.67 3.76 10.21
N ASP A 117 0.24 2.80 10.18
CA ASP A 117 1.68 3.05 10.38
C ASP A 117 2.34 3.38 9.03
N VAL A 118 1.89 2.70 7.98
CA VAL A 118 2.38 2.84 6.60
C VAL A 118 1.20 2.98 5.65
N VAL A 119 1.26 3.97 4.76
CA VAL A 119 0.31 4.12 3.65
C VAL A 119 1.05 3.91 2.33
N LEU A 120 0.67 2.87 1.58
CA LEU A 120 1.23 2.54 0.28
C LEU A 120 0.35 3.11 -0.82
N LEU A 121 0.93 3.85 -1.76
CA LEU A 121 0.21 4.45 -2.88
C LEU A 121 1.00 4.22 -4.17
N ASN A 122 0.33 4.00 -5.31
CA ASN A 122 0.99 4.03 -6.62
C ASN A 122 0.92 5.45 -7.20
N ILE A 123 2.06 6.11 -7.41
CA ILE A 123 2.13 7.49 -7.91
C ILE A 123 2.10 7.46 -9.43
N GLU A 124 0.90 7.55 -9.99
CA GLU A 124 0.62 7.29 -11.41
C GLU A 124 0.80 8.55 -12.26
N GLY A 125 2.06 8.95 -12.50
CA GLY A 125 2.40 10.09 -13.36
C GLY A 125 3.47 11.00 -12.76
N ALA A 126 4.04 11.85 -13.60
CA ALA A 126 5.08 12.79 -13.17
C ALA A 126 4.49 13.90 -12.27
N ILE A 127 5.25 14.36 -11.29
CA ILE A 127 4.93 15.54 -10.45
C ILE A 127 5.92 16.64 -10.80
N GLY A 128 5.42 17.82 -11.18
CA GLY A 128 6.28 19.01 -11.37
C GLY A 128 5.98 19.82 -12.63
N GLU A 129 6.95 20.66 -13.03
CA GLU A 129 6.85 21.60 -14.16
C GLU A 129 8.11 21.57 -15.04
N GLY A 130 8.03 22.14 -16.26
CA GLY A 130 9.13 22.22 -17.22
C GLY A 130 8.85 21.51 -18.56
N PRO A 131 9.86 21.35 -19.43
CA PRO A 131 9.73 20.54 -20.64
C PRO A 131 9.33 19.10 -20.31
N ALA A 132 8.55 18.47 -21.19
CA ALA A 132 8.22 17.06 -21.11
C ALA A 132 8.35 16.46 -22.52
N PRO A 133 9.36 15.62 -22.79
CA PRO A 133 9.42 14.92 -24.06
C PRO A 133 8.21 14.00 -24.19
N ASN A 134 7.68 13.88 -25.42
CA ASN A 134 6.55 12.99 -25.67
C ASN A 134 6.99 11.53 -25.52
N LYS A 135 6.53 10.83 -24.48
CA LYS A 135 6.68 9.35 -24.40
C LYS A 135 5.77 8.61 -25.37
N CYS A 136 4.73 9.28 -25.87
CA CYS A 136 3.73 8.70 -26.76
C CYS A 136 4.19 8.75 -28.22
N ARG A 137 4.01 7.63 -28.94
CA ARG A 137 4.28 7.58 -30.38
C ARG A 137 3.36 8.54 -31.14
N PRO A 138 3.85 9.14 -32.25
CA PRO A 138 3.00 9.97 -33.11
C PRO A 138 1.73 9.22 -33.54
N GLY A 139 0.58 9.88 -33.42
CA GLY A 139 -0.72 9.31 -33.78
C GLY A 139 -1.31 8.31 -32.78
N SER A 140 -0.67 8.10 -31.62
CA SER A 140 -1.23 7.24 -30.58
C SER A 140 -2.50 7.85 -29.99
N THR A 141 -3.59 7.08 -29.97
CA THR A 141 -4.88 7.48 -29.39
C THR A 141 -5.11 6.95 -27.97
N THR A 142 -4.28 6.01 -27.53
CA THR A 142 -4.39 5.31 -26.24
C THR A 142 -3.17 5.50 -25.35
N CYS A 143 -2.35 6.53 -25.62
CA CYS A 143 -1.18 6.86 -24.81
C CYS A 143 -1.37 8.26 -24.25
N TYR A 144 -1.15 8.38 -22.95
CA TYR A 144 -1.34 9.60 -22.19
C TYR A 144 -0.07 9.89 -21.40
N SER A 145 0.30 11.16 -21.33
CA SER A 145 1.44 11.64 -20.53
C SER A 145 0.88 12.58 -19.47
N PHE A 146 0.66 12.04 -18.28
CA PHE A 146 0.14 12.72 -17.12
C PHE A 146 1.24 13.54 -16.43
N ARG A 147 0.87 14.76 -16.06
CA ARG A 147 1.70 15.61 -15.21
C ARG A 147 0.85 16.28 -14.14
N GLN A 148 1.16 15.98 -12.90
CA GLN A 148 0.49 16.44 -11.69
C GLN A 148 1.14 17.74 -11.18
N PRO A 149 0.37 18.65 -10.53
CA PRO A 149 0.91 19.83 -9.86
C PRO A 149 1.93 19.48 -8.77
N ILE A 150 2.91 20.35 -8.52
CA ILE A 150 3.94 20.16 -7.48
C ILE A 150 3.33 19.90 -6.09
N ASP A 151 2.23 20.59 -5.77
CA ASP A 151 1.58 20.52 -4.46
C ASP A 151 1.01 19.12 -4.13
N VAL A 152 0.83 18.25 -5.12
CA VAL A 152 0.40 16.85 -4.91
C VAL A 152 1.33 16.12 -3.94
N ALA A 153 2.65 16.24 -4.10
CA ALA A 153 3.60 15.57 -3.22
C ALA A 153 3.43 16.04 -1.76
N ARG A 154 3.27 17.36 -1.56
CA ARG A 154 3.07 17.97 -0.23
C ARG A 154 1.76 17.53 0.41
N SER A 155 0.70 17.43 -0.39
CA SER A 155 -0.60 16.97 0.09
C SER A 155 -0.61 15.49 0.44
N LEU A 156 0.10 14.65 -0.32
CA LEU A 156 0.27 13.23 -0.01
C LEU A 156 1.01 13.02 1.32
N GLY A 157 2.10 13.75 1.56
CA GLY A 157 2.82 13.70 2.83
C GLY A 157 1.92 14.04 4.03
N ARG A 158 1.20 15.16 3.94
CA ARG A 158 0.28 15.65 5.00
C ARG A 158 -0.97 14.79 5.17
N PHE A 159 -1.40 14.08 4.13
CA PHE A 159 -2.67 13.37 4.13
C PHE A 159 -2.74 12.25 5.17
N ALA A 160 -1.63 11.53 5.36
CA ALA A 160 -1.58 10.34 6.19
C ALA A 160 -0.84 10.55 7.51
N GLU A 161 -0.43 11.77 7.87
CA GLU A 161 0.30 12.01 9.12
C GLU A 161 -0.48 11.46 10.34
N PRO A 162 0.20 10.75 11.28
CA PRO A 162 1.65 10.56 11.37
C PRO A 162 2.20 9.33 10.61
N ALA A 163 1.38 8.60 9.85
CA ALA A 163 1.81 7.44 9.09
C ALA A 163 2.88 7.81 8.05
N THR A 164 3.79 6.88 7.77
CA THR A 164 4.74 7.03 6.68
C THR A 164 4.07 6.69 5.36
N VAL A 165 4.07 7.63 4.40
CA VAL A 165 3.63 7.35 3.04
C VAL A 165 4.78 6.78 2.23
N VAL A 166 4.56 5.65 1.56
CA VAL A 166 5.46 5.09 0.55
C VAL A 166 4.79 5.17 -0.82
N GLY A 167 5.38 5.94 -1.72
CA GLY A 167 4.90 6.12 -3.09
C GLY A 167 5.64 5.21 -4.05
N ASN A 168 4.98 4.21 -4.62
CA ASN A 168 5.51 3.44 -5.73
C ASN A 168 5.54 4.30 -7.00
N VAL A 169 6.74 4.49 -7.56
CA VAL A 169 6.94 5.20 -8.84
C VAL A 169 7.29 4.24 -9.98
N ALA A 170 7.35 2.94 -9.71
CA ALA A 170 7.53 1.93 -10.76
C ALA A 170 6.17 1.59 -11.38
N ASN A 171 5.77 2.37 -12.39
CA ASN A 171 4.58 2.15 -13.21
C ASN A 171 4.82 2.61 -14.65
N ASN A 172 3.84 2.40 -15.54
CA ASN A 172 3.93 2.77 -16.96
C ASN A 172 3.83 4.30 -17.21
N HIS A 173 3.56 5.09 -16.17
CA HIS A 173 3.50 6.55 -16.20
C HIS A 173 4.69 7.25 -15.52
N ALA A 174 5.67 6.48 -15.03
CA ALA A 174 6.89 6.99 -14.42
C ALA A 174 7.66 7.99 -15.31
N MET A 175 7.62 7.77 -16.64
CA MET A 175 8.41 8.52 -17.63
C MET A 175 7.57 9.52 -18.45
N ASP A 176 6.41 9.93 -17.95
CA ASP A 176 5.50 10.85 -18.65
C ASP A 176 6.11 12.22 -18.97
N ALA A 177 7.08 12.63 -18.16
CA ALA A 177 7.89 13.83 -18.39
C ALA A 177 9.38 13.49 -18.58
N GLY A 178 9.67 12.28 -19.09
CA GLY A 178 11.02 11.77 -19.31
C GLY A 178 11.83 11.61 -18.02
N LEU A 179 13.14 11.39 -18.17
CA LEU A 179 14.05 11.14 -17.04
C LEU A 179 14.15 12.33 -16.09
N GLU A 180 14.15 13.56 -16.61
CA GLU A 180 14.18 14.77 -15.80
C GLU A 180 12.91 14.90 -14.94
N GLY A 181 11.73 14.65 -15.53
CA GLY A 181 10.47 14.64 -14.82
C GLY A 181 10.37 13.52 -13.79
N PHE A 182 10.90 12.33 -14.08
CA PHE A 182 10.99 11.22 -13.14
C PHE A 182 11.85 11.59 -11.92
N ASN A 183 13.06 12.11 -12.15
CA ASN A 183 13.95 12.58 -11.09
C ASN A 183 13.33 13.73 -10.28
N ALA A 184 12.58 14.62 -10.95
CA ALA A 184 11.85 15.68 -10.26
C ALA A 184 10.73 15.15 -9.38
N THR A 185 9.99 14.14 -9.85
CA THR A 185 8.95 13.46 -9.07
C THR A 185 9.54 12.87 -7.79
N ILE A 186 10.62 12.11 -7.90
CA ILE A 186 11.32 11.51 -6.75
C ILE A 186 11.72 12.59 -5.74
N ARG A 187 12.33 13.68 -6.21
CA ARG A 187 12.75 14.78 -5.35
C ARG A 187 11.57 15.41 -4.60
N HIS A 188 10.48 15.73 -5.29
CA HIS A 188 9.30 16.33 -4.67
C HIS A 188 8.65 15.42 -3.63
N LEU A 189 8.62 14.11 -3.88
CA LEU A 189 8.15 13.12 -2.90
C LEU A 189 9.04 13.14 -1.64
N VAL A 190 10.36 13.04 -1.80
CA VAL A 190 11.32 13.05 -0.68
C VAL A 190 11.23 14.35 0.13
N GLU A 191 11.20 15.50 -0.55
CA GLU A 191 11.05 16.83 0.08
C GLU A 191 9.73 16.98 0.85
N SER A 192 8.73 16.17 0.49
CA SER A 192 7.39 16.17 1.11
C SER A 192 7.17 15.02 2.09
N ASN A 193 8.24 14.36 2.55
CA ASN A 193 8.18 13.22 3.47
C ASN A 193 7.38 12.01 2.95
N VAL A 194 7.29 11.87 1.62
CA VAL A 194 6.79 10.67 0.96
C VAL A 194 7.99 9.86 0.49
N ARG A 195 8.10 8.61 0.94
CA ARG A 195 9.23 7.75 0.60
C ARG A 195 9.00 7.10 -0.77
N PRO A 196 9.78 7.42 -1.81
CA PRO A 196 9.65 6.74 -3.09
C PRO A 196 10.10 5.28 -2.97
N THR A 197 9.49 4.39 -3.73
CA THR A 197 9.98 3.03 -4.01
C THR A 197 9.83 2.72 -5.50
N GLY A 198 10.64 1.80 -6.03
CA GLY A 198 10.65 1.47 -7.45
C GLY A 198 11.41 2.46 -8.33
N ASN A 199 12.13 3.42 -7.73
CA ASN A 199 13.08 4.30 -8.41
C ASN A 199 14.47 3.65 -8.62
N ASP A 200 14.69 2.49 -8.03
CA ASP A 200 15.86 1.64 -8.22
C ASP A 200 15.45 0.16 -7.98
N THR A 201 16.41 -0.73 -7.74
CA THR A 201 16.15 -2.16 -7.49
C THR A 201 16.09 -2.53 -6.01
N LEU A 202 16.17 -1.56 -5.10
CA LEU A 202 16.20 -1.77 -3.66
C LEU A 202 14.83 -1.54 -3.04
N PRO A 203 14.51 -2.26 -1.94
CA PRO A 203 13.33 -1.95 -1.16
C PRO A 203 13.49 -0.63 -0.40
N THR A 204 12.40 0.12 -0.33
CA THR A 204 12.25 1.21 0.63
C THR A 204 11.90 0.64 1.98
N LEU A 205 12.73 0.93 2.99
CA LEU A 205 12.54 0.46 4.35
C LEU A 205 11.78 1.50 5.19
N VAL A 206 10.77 1.04 5.91
CA VAL A 206 10.00 1.83 6.88
C VAL A 206 10.03 1.11 8.22
N VAL A 207 10.62 1.75 9.22
CA VAL A 207 10.61 1.25 10.60
C VAL A 207 9.24 1.57 11.20
N ALA A 208 8.54 0.56 11.72
CA ALA A 208 7.26 0.75 12.38
C ALA A 208 7.40 1.67 13.61
N PRO A 209 6.35 2.39 14.04
CA PRO A 209 6.45 3.31 15.19
C PRO A 209 6.95 2.66 16.49
N SER A 210 6.73 1.35 16.67
CA SER A 210 7.26 0.59 17.80
C SER A 210 8.78 0.44 17.81
N GLY A 211 9.45 0.71 16.68
CA GLY A 211 10.89 0.52 16.48
C GLY A 211 11.34 -0.94 16.34
N ARG A 212 10.42 -1.90 16.49
CA ARG A 212 10.75 -3.34 16.56
C ARG A 212 10.63 -4.07 15.23
N ASP A 213 9.77 -3.57 14.35
CA ASP A 213 9.49 -4.18 13.05
C ASP A 213 9.88 -3.21 11.92
N THR A 214 10.31 -3.76 10.79
CA THR A 214 10.62 -2.99 9.58
C THR A 214 9.84 -3.55 8.41
N VAL A 215 9.11 -2.67 7.72
CA VAL A 215 8.39 -2.97 6.49
C VAL A 215 9.30 -2.64 5.30
N ALA A 216 9.56 -3.62 4.45
CA ALA A 216 10.28 -3.44 3.19
C ALA A 216 9.28 -3.38 2.03
N VAL A 217 9.29 -2.30 1.26
CA VAL A 217 8.38 -2.10 0.12
C VAL A 217 9.19 -2.08 -1.17
N LEU A 218 8.93 -3.03 -2.07
CA LEU A 218 9.53 -3.08 -3.39
C LEU A 218 8.52 -2.60 -4.45
N GLY A 219 8.95 -1.65 -5.27
CA GLY A 219 8.29 -1.28 -6.51
C GLY A 219 8.94 -1.95 -7.72
N PHE A 220 8.14 -2.44 -8.66
CA PHE A 220 8.65 -2.99 -9.92
C PHE A 220 7.71 -2.67 -11.07
N SER A 221 8.28 -2.42 -12.24
CA SER A 221 7.54 -2.27 -13.49
C SER A 221 8.25 -3.04 -14.60
N THR A 222 7.50 -3.36 -15.64
CA THR A 222 8.04 -3.93 -16.88
C THR A 222 8.57 -2.86 -17.83
N PHE A 223 8.45 -1.59 -17.47
CA PHE A 223 8.79 -0.44 -18.31
C PHE A 223 10.11 0.20 -17.83
N ARG A 224 11.06 0.39 -18.74
CA ARG A 224 12.29 1.18 -18.55
C ARG A 224 12.46 2.16 -19.69
#